data_AF-A0A7X3C277-F1
#
_entry.id   AF-A0A7X3C277-F1
#
_cell.length_a   1.000
_cell.length_b   1.000
_cell.length_c   1.000
_cell.angle_alpha   90.00
_cell.angle_beta   90.00
_cell.angle_gamma   90.00
#
_symmetry.space_group_name_H-M   'P 1'
#
loop_
_entity.id
_entity.type
_entity.pdbx_description
1 polymer ?
#
loop_
_entity_poly.entity_id
_entity_poly.type
_entity_poly.pdbx_seq_one_letter_code
_entity_poly.pdbx_strand_id
1 'polypeptide(L)'
;MQLLISDVSELKMPSRGPEINAFLTMIGYRICAKGEELLLASDYGQWNITTPAIFIRYDRDHFLSVRFDSRNMDLPYLKKLRQPGLRH
;
A
#
# COMPACT_ATOMS: atom_id res chain seq x y z
N MET A 1 -6.06 0.33 -10.52
CA MET A 1 -7.14 0.60 -9.53
C MET A 1 -6.67 1.71 -8.58
N GLN A 2 -7.57 2.49 -7.98
CA GLN A 2 -7.22 3.56 -7.04
C GLN A 2 -7.91 3.39 -5.70
N LEU A 3 -7.24 3.81 -4.63
CA LEU A 3 -7.74 3.84 -3.26
C LEU A 3 -7.35 5.18 -2.62
N LEU A 4 -8.33 5.98 -2.25
CA LEU A 4 -8.14 7.18 -1.44
C LEU A 4 -8.29 6.80 0.03
N ILE A 5 -7.38 7.29 0.86
CA ILE A 5 -7.52 7.32 2.32
C ILE A 5 -7.47 8.78 2.74
N SER A 6 -8.60 9.31 3.17
CA SER A 6 -8.75 10.72 3.55
C SER A 6 -8.31 10.97 4.99
N ASP A 7 -8.49 9.97 5.86
CA ASP A 7 -8.15 10.05 7.28
C ASP A 7 -7.68 8.69 7.83
N VAL A 8 -6.79 8.71 8.81
CA VAL A 8 -6.26 7.50 9.46
C VAL A 8 -7.32 6.66 10.17
N SER A 9 -8.42 7.27 10.60
CA SER A 9 -9.55 6.58 11.24
C SER A 9 -10.25 5.59 10.31
N GLU A 10 -10.12 5.74 8.99
CA GLU A 10 -10.69 4.82 8.00
C GLU A 10 -10.16 3.38 8.16
N LEU A 11 -8.94 3.21 8.69
CA LEU A 11 -8.37 1.90 8.99
C LEU A 11 -9.14 1.15 10.09
N LYS A 12 -9.86 1.87 10.95
CA LYS A 12 -10.66 1.31 12.04
C LYS A 12 -12.13 1.10 11.64
N MET A 13 -12.55 1.63 10.49
CA MET A 13 -13.93 1.49 10.03
C MET A 13 -14.19 0.04 9.57
N PRO A 14 -15.27 -0.60 10.01
CA PRO A 14 -15.54 -2.01 9.70
C PRO A 14 -15.62 -2.34 8.20
N SER A 15 -16.08 -1.39 7.37
CA SER A 15 -16.17 -1.56 5.92
C SER A 15 -14.88 -1.17 5.19
N ARG A 16 -14.23 -0.08 5.61
CA ARG A 16 -13.06 0.48 4.90
C ARG A 16 -11.75 -0.19 5.27
N GLY A 17 -11.53 -0.51 6.55
CA GLY A 17 -10.30 -1.14 7.03
C GLY A 17 -9.97 -2.45 6.29
N PRO A 18 -10.93 -3.38 6.13
CA PRO A 18 -10.72 -4.59 5.34
C PRO A 18 -10.45 -4.33 3.86
N GLU A 19 -11.15 -3.37 3.25
CA GLU A 19 -10.95 -2.98 1.84
C GLU A 19 -9.53 -2.45 1.61
N ILE A 20 -9.09 -1.51 2.45
CA ILE A 20 -7.76 -0.91 2.42
C ILE A 20 -6.69 -2.00 2.59
N ASN A 21 -6.86 -2.88 3.59
CA ASN A 21 -5.93 -3.97 3.84
C ASN A 21 -5.85 -4.95 2.66
N ALA A 22 -6.98 -5.30 2.05
CA ALA A 22 -7.02 -6.19 0.89
C ALA A 22 -6.31 -5.57 -0.32
N PHE A 23 -6.52 -4.28 -0.56
CA PHE A 23 -5.90 -3.53 -1.66
C PHE A 23 -4.36 -3.61 -1.62
N LEU A 24 -3.77 -3.44 -0.43
CA LEU A 24 -2.32 -3.39 -0.22
C LEU A 24 -1.70 -4.78 0.00
N THR A 25 -2.38 -5.69 0.71
CA THR A 25 -1.87 -7.05 0.95
C THR A 25 -1.74 -7.86 -0.34
N MET A 26 -2.57 -7.56 -1.35
CA MET A 26 -2.47 -8.17 -2.68
C MET A 26 -1.11 -7.89 -3.37
N ILE A 27 -0.42 -6.81 -3.01
CA ILE A 27 0.85 -6.39 -3.63
C ILE A 27 2.05 -6.43 -2.68
N GLY A 28 1.87 -7.02 -1.49
CA GLY A 28 2.95 -7.26 -0.52
C GLY A 28 3.18 -6.11 0.46
N TYR A 29 2.21 -5.21 0.60
CA TYR A 29 2.27 -4.09 1.55
C TYR A 29 1.28 -4.28 2.69
N ARG A 30 1.64 -3.76 3.86
CA ARG A 30 0.79 -3.65 5.05
C ARG A 30 0.67 -2.18 5.41
N ILE A 31 -0.46 -1.79 5.99
CA ILE A 31 -0.69 -0.42 6.44
C ILE A 31 -1.23 -0.41 7.86
N CYS A 32 -0.79 0.58 8.63
CA CYS A 32 -1.30 0.83 9.98
C CYS A 32 -1.30 2.32 10.27
N ALA A 33 -2.12 2.74 11.24
CA ALA A 33 -2.10 4.11 11.74
C ALA A 33 -0.92 4.29 12.70
N LYS A 34 -0.19 5.39 12.56
CA LYS A 34 0.88 5.82 13.46
C LYS A 34 0.63 7.29 13.83
N GLY A 35 -0.15 7.51 14.88
CA GLY A 35 -0.64 8.84 15.22
C GLY A 35 -1.58 9.36 14.12
N GLU A 36 -1.23 10.50 13.53
CA GLU A 36 -1.96 11.14 12.42
C GLU A 36 -1.43 10.72 11.04
N GLU A 37 -0.42 9.85 10.98
CA GLU A 37 0.16 9.36 9.74
C GLU A 37 -0.24 7.90 9.46
N LEU A 38 -0.15 7.52 8.19
CA LEU A 38 -0.20 6.14 7.74
C LEU A 38 1.23 5.61 7.66
N LEU A 39 1.49 4.48 8.32
CA LEU A 39 2.70 3.72 8.15
C LEU A 39 2.46 2.63 7.10
N LEU A 40 3.03 2.79 5.92
CA LEU A 40 3.08 1.75 4.91
C LEU A 40 4.35 0.93 5.10
N ALA A 41 4.21 -0.38 5.28
CA ALA A 41 5.31 -1.27 5.57
C ALA A 41 5.35 -2.44 4.61
N SER A 42 6.56 -2.94 4.41
CA SER A 42 6.86 -4.16 3.67
C SER A 42 8.09 -4.86 4.24
N ASP A 43 8.45 -6.00 3.66
CA ASP A 43 9.65 -6.75 4.06
C ASP A 43 10.96 -5.99 3.76
N TYR A 44 10.93 -4.98 2.88
CA TYR A 44 12.12 -4.25 2.43
C TYR A 44 12.21 -2.83 2.98
N GLY A 45 11.16 -2.32 3.62
CA GLY A 45 11.13 -0.93 4.04
C GLY A 45 9.79 -0.46 4.63
N GLN A 46 9.83 0.72 5.22
CA GLN A 46 8.69 1.41 5.80
C GLN A 46 8.68 2.87 5.35
N TRP A 47 7.48 3.41 5.12
CA TRP A 47 7.25 4.76 4.67
C TRP A 47 6.13 5.40 5.49
N ASN A 48 6.39 6.59 6.03
CA ASN A 48 5.35 7.41 6.64
C ASN A 48 4.67 8.23 5.55
N ILE A 49 3.34 8.20 5.52
CA ILE A 49 2.49 8.84 4.52
C ILE A 49 1.47 9.68 5.28
N THR A 50 1.39 10.97 4.95
CA THR A 50 0.37 11.85 5.52
C THR A 50 -0.95 11.71 4.77
N THR A 51 -2.09 11.86 5.46
CA THR A 51 -3.40 11.91 4.83
C THR A 51 -3.76 13.35 4.42
N PRO A 52 -4.55 13.56 3.33
CA PRO A 52 -5.11 12.53 2.45
C PRO A 52 -4.06 11.92 1.52
N ALA A 53 -4.16 10.61 1.30
CA ALA A 53 -3.26 9.85 0.46
C ALA A 53 -4.02 9.03 -0.61
N ILE A 54 -3.53 9.08 -1.85
CA ILE A 54 -4.07 8.29 -2.96
C ILE A 54 -3.07 7.20 -3.33
N PHE A 55 -3.54 5.97 -3.29
CA PHE A 55 -2.80 4.77 -3.67
C PHE A 55 -3.30 4.29 -5.04
N ILE A 56 -2.42 4.20 -6.02
CA ILE A 56 -2.76 3.79 -7.39
C ILE A 56 -1.95 2.57 -7.77
N ARG A 57 -2.66 1.51 -8.11
CA ARG A 57 -2.09 0.25 -8.57
C ARG A 57 -2.02 0.19 -10.08
N TYR A 58 -0.81 -0.01 -10.58
CA TYR A 58 -0.50 -0.24 -11.98
C TYR A 58 -0.12 -1.70 -12.15
N ASP A 59 -1.12 -2.54 -12.45
CA ASP A 59 -0.91 -3.99 -12.51
C ASP A 59 -0.08 -4.44 -13.72
N ARG A 60 -0.03 -3.64 -14.81
CA ARG A 60 0.82 -3.90 -15.97
C ARG A 60 2.31 -3.71 -15.67
N ASP A 61 2.61 -2.66 -14.91
CA ASP A 61 3.97 -2.22 -14.63
C ASP A 61 4.46 -2.67 -13.24
N HIS A 62 3.58 -3.35 -12.49
CA HIS A 62 3.84 -3.92 -11.17
C HIS A 62 4.38 -2.90 -10.14
N PHE A 63 3.75 -1.73 -10.07
CA PHE A 63 4.08 -0.73 -9.05
C PHE A 63 2.85 -0.06 -8.44
N LEU A 64 3.04 0.45 -7.23
CA LEU A 64 2.12 1.21 -6.43
C LEU A 64 2.59 2.66 -6.40
N SER A 65 1.84 3.56 -7.02
CA SER A 65 2.04 5.00 -6.86
C SER A 65 1.31 5.46 -5.61
N VAL A 66 1.99 6.23 -4.77
CA VAL A 66 1.45 6.83 -3.55
C VAL A 66 1.60 8.34 -3.68
N ARG A 67 0.46 9.04 -3.63
CA ARG A 67 0.40 10.50 -3.73
C ARG A 67 -0.13 11.09 -2.43
N PHE A 68 0.62 11.99 -1.84
CA PHE A 68 0.31 12.66 -0.56
C PHE A 68 1.16 13.91 -0.44
N ASP A 69 0.68 14.95 0.24
CA ASP A 69 1.46 16.18 0.53
C ASP A 69 2.21 16.76 -0.70
N SER A 70 1.54 16.80 -1.86
CA SER A 70 2.13 17.21 -3.15
C SER A 70 3.33 16.37 -3.64
N ARG A 71 3.62 15.25 -2.98
CA ARG A 71 4.65 14.26 -3.35
C ARG A 71 4.01 13.10 -4.09
N ASN A 72 4.83 12.47 -4.93
CA ASN A 72 4.53 11.21 -5.57
C ASN A 72 5.69 10.25 -5.33
N MET A 73 5.38 9.01 -4.96
CA MET A 73 6.36 7.95 -4.78
C MET A 73 5.86 6.68 -5.45
N ASP A 74 6.71 6.05 -6.25
CA ASP A 74 6.39 4.79 -6.90
C ASP A 74 7.15 3.65 -6.22
N LEU A 75 6.39 2.66 -5.75
CA LEU A 75 6.86 1.54 -4.96
C LEU A 75 6.66 0.23 -5.74
N PRO A 76 7.68 -0.64 -5.88
CA PRO A 76 7.54 -1.87 -6.64
C PRO A 76 6.61 -2.86 -5.92
N TYR A 77 5.82 -3.65 -6.65
CA TYR A 77 5.10 -4.76 -6.03
C TYR A 77 6.08 -5.78 -5.45
N LEU A 78 5.82 -6.23 -4.23
CA LEU A 78 6.73 -7.10 -3.49
C LEU A 78 6.29 -8.55 -3.50
N LYS A 79 5.04 -8.79 -3.88
CA LYS A 79 4.57 -10.10 -4.31
C LYS A 79 5.03 -10.37 -5.74
N LYS A 80 6.26 -10.88 -5.89
CA LYS A 80 6.59 -11.74 -7.03
C LYS A 80 5.82 -13.05 -6.88
N LEU A 81 5.06 -13.41 -7.91
CA LEU A 81 4.57 -14.78 -8.10
C LEU A 81 5.75 -15.76 -7.94
N ARG A 82 5.45 -16.91 -7.32
CA ARG A 82 6.32 -18.05 -7.00
C ARG A 82 7.54 -18.17 -7.92
N GLN A 83 8.72 -18.38 -7.32
CA GLN A 83 9.94 -18.78 -8.02
C GLN A 83 9.62 -19.80 -9.14
N PRO A 84 9.92 -19.52 -10.42
CA PRO A 84 9.91 -20.54 -11.44
C PRO A 84 11.20 -21.36 -11.29
N GLY A 85 11.09 -22.55 -10.68
CA GLY A 85 12.08 -23.63 -10.79
C GLY A 85 13.42 -23.42 -10.06
N LEU A 86 13.59 -24.11 -8.94
CA LEU A 86 14.85 -24.80 -8.66
C LEU A 86 14.56 -26.29 -8.68
N ARG A 87 14.83 -26.93 -9.83
CA ARG A 87 15.20 -28.34 -9.86
C ARG A 87 16.66 -28.42 -9.39
N HIS A 88 16.92 -29.24 -8.38
CA HIS A 88 18.20 -29.92 -8.22
C HIS A 88 17.92 -31.31 -7.67
#